data_AF-A0A2V8VBV8-F1
#
_entry.id   AF-A0A2V8VBV8-F1
#
_cell.length_a   1.000
_cell.length_b   1.000
_cell.length_c   1.000
_cell.angle_alpha   90.00
_cell.angle_beta   90.00
_cell.angle_gamma   90.00
#
_symmetry.space_group_name_H-M   'P 1'
#
loop_
_entity.id
_entity.type
_entity.pdbx_description
1 polymer ?
#
loop_
_entity_poly.entity_id
_entity_poly.type
_entity_poly.pdbx_seq_one_letter_code
_entity_poly.pdbx_strand_id
1 'polypeptide(L)'
;EDYGALYIQFAAAIHKVDPTLKLGGPSFEGVVEDVQVWPDSEGSVSWLGRFFDYLREHDRIHEFSFLSFEHYPYESCNTSWNDLYREPEHIAHIIQTYKDDGLPPNTPIFVTEVNLGASVSEAFVDIMGGLWWADYTGALFANGGTGNYFFHYIPGRLSRGCNDSWGSFG
;
A
#
# COMPACT_ATOMS: atom_id res chain seq x y z
N GLU A 1 -5.78 -17.91 -9.82
CA GLU A 1 -4.42 -17.49 -10.21
C GLU A 1 -4.45 -16.55 -11.43
N ASP A 2 -5.62 -16.09 -11.87
CA ASP A 2 -5.77 -15.26 -13.08
C ASP A 2 -4.96 -13.96 -13.05
N TYR A 3 -4.78 -13.36 -11.88
CA TYR A 3 -3.96 -12.15 -11.74
C TYR A 3 -2.49 -12.40 -12.07
N GLY A 4 -1.91 -13.53 -11.65
CA GLY A 4 -0.55 -13.92 -12.01
C GLY A 4 -0.41 -14.14 -13.52
N ALA A 5 -1.38 -14.79 -14.15
CA ALA A 5 -1.42 -14.98 -15.60
C ALA A 5 -1.47 -13.63 -16.35
N LEU A 6 -2.32 -12.71 -15.90
CA LEU A 6 -2.45 -11.36 -16.45
C LEU A 6 -1.16 -10.54 -16.25
N TYR A 7 -0.54 -10.62 -15.08
CA TYR A 7 0.71 -9.94 -14.78
C TYR A 7 1.82 -10.37 -15.74
N ILE A 8 1.98 -11.68 -15.98
CA ILE A 8 2.96 -12.23 -16.92
C ILE A 8 2.69 -11.75 -18.36
N GLN A 9 1.42 -11.73 -18.77
CA GLN A 9 1.03 -11.23 -20.10
C GLN A 9 1.36 -9.75 -20.25
N PHE A 10 1.09 -8.95 -19.21
CA PHE A 10 1.38 -7.53 -19.22
C PHE A 10 2.88 -7.24 -19.22
N ALA A 11 3.67 -7.94 -18.41
CA ALA A 11 5.14 -7.88 -18.42
C ALA A 11 5.68 -8.15 -19.85
N ALA A 12 5.21 -9.22 -20.49
CA ALA A 12 5.60 -9.55 -21.86
C ALA A 12 5.18 -8.48 -22.87
N ALA A 13 4.05 -7.78 -22.66
CA ALA A 13 3.59 -6.72 -23.54
C ALA A 13 4.44 -5.44 -23.40
N ILE A 14 4.72 -5.00 -22.17
CA ILE A 14 5.51 -3.77 -21.94
C ILE A 14 6.96 -3.96 -22.37
N HIS A 15 7.55 -5.14 -22.21
CA HIS A 15 8.94 -5.39 -22.58
C HIS A 15 9.17 -5.58 -24.08
N LYS A 16 8.11 -5.85 -24.85
CA LYS A 16 8.15 -5.71 -26.32
C LYS A 16 8.32 -4.26 -26.76
N VAL A 17 7.83 -3.30 -25.96
CA VAL A 17 7.97 -1.86 -26.22
C VAL A 17 9.32 -1.36 -25.71
N ASP A 18 9.65 -1.68 -24.45
CA ASP A 18 10.93 -1.34 -23.84
C ASP A 18 11.33 -2.39 -22.78
N PRO A 19 12.40 -3.17 -23.01
CA PRO A 19 12.82 -4.25 -22.11
C PRO A 19 13.41 -3.76 -20.78
N THR A 20 13.58 -2.44 -20.59
CA THR A 20 14.15 -1.87 -19.37
C THR A 20 13.09 -1.46 -18.34
N LEU A 21 11.81 -1.42 -18.73
CA LEU A 21 10.72 -1.00 -17.88
C LEU A 21 10.56 -1.92 -16.66
N LYS A 22 10.24 -1.31 -15.52
CA LYS A 22 9.98 -2.01 -14.26
C LYS A 22 8.48 -2.14 -14.04
N LEU A 23 8.03 -3.37 -13.79
CA LEU A 23 6.65 -3.66 -13.44
C LEU A 23 6.56 -4.03 -11.96
N GLY A 24 5.52 -3.54 -11.31
CA GLY A 24 5.23 -3.87 -9.92
C GLY A 24 3.73 -3.83 -9.69
N GLY A 25 3.32 -3.89 -8.43
CA GLY A 25 1.90 -3.97 -8.07
C GLY A 25 1.68 -4.60 -6.69
N PRO A 26 0.45 -5.04 -6.38
CA PRO A 26 -0.76 -4.85 -7.18
C PRO A 26 -1.49 -3.52 -6.93
N SER A 27 -0.95 -2.64 -6.09
CA SER A 27 -1.67 -1.48 -5.54
C SER A 27 -2.81 -1.92 -4.62
N PHE A 28 -2.47 -2.63 -3.54
CA PHE A 28 -3.48 -3.02 -2.55
C PHE A 28 -4.14 -1.79 -1.92
N GLU A 29 -5.46 -1.74 -1.95
CA GLU A 29 -6.26 -0.65 -1.37
C GLU A 29 -6.55 -0.93 0.11
N GLY A 30 -5.85 -0.24 1.00
CA GLY A 30 -6.20 -0.20 2.44
C GLY A 30 -6.12 -1.54 3.19
N VAL A 31 -5.33 -2.50 2.71
CA VAL A 31 -5.16 -3.79 3.39
C VAL A 31 -4.11 -3.69 4.50
N VAL A 32 -4.43 -4.20 5.68
CA VAL A 32 -3.52 -4.20 6.85
C VAL A 32 -2.79 -5.53 7.03
N GLU A 33 -3.25 -6.55 6.32
CA GLU A 33 -2.71 -7.91 6.29
C GLU A 33 -2.90 -8.48 4.88
N ASP A 34 -2.45 -9.72 4.64
CA ASP A 34 -2.65 -10.36 3.34
C ASP A 34 -4.13 -10.44 2.98
N VAL A 35 -4.41 -10.36 1.68
CA VAL A 35 -5.74 -10.64 1.16
C VAL A 35 -5.95 -12.16 1.21
N GLN A 36 -6.93 -12.60 1.99
CA GLN A 36 -7.31 -14.00 2.01
C GLN A 36 -8.31 -14.33 0.91
N VAL A 37 -8.05 -15.42 0.18
CA VAL A 37 -8.95 -15.99 -0.83
C VAL A 37 -9.32 -17.44 -0.49
N TRP A 38 -10.22 -18.04 -1.28
CA TRP A 38 -10.58 -19.45 -1.10
C TRP A 38 -9.32 -20.33 -1.17
N PRO A 39 -9.22 -21.41 -0.37
CA PRO A 39 -8.06 -22.28 -0.39
C PRO A 39 -7.78 -22.85 -1.78
N ASP A 40 -6.50 -22.94 -2.15
CA ASP A 40 -6.07 -23.75 -3.30
C ASP A 40 -6.10 -25.26 -2.98
N SER A 41 -5.54 -26.07 -3.90
CA SER A 41 -5.43 -27.52 -3.72
C SER A 41 -4.52 -27.94 -2.55
N GLU A 42 -3.64 -27.05 -2.07
CA GLU A 42 -2.73 -27.29 -0.94
C GLU A 42 -3.27 -26.68 0.37
N GLY A 43 -4.39 -25.97 0.31
CA GLY A 43 -5.03 -25.33 1.46
C GLY A 43 -4.58 -23.89 1.72
N SER A 44 -3.75 -23.30 0.84
CA SER A 44 -3.27 -21.93 1.01
C SER A 44 -4.36 -20.92 0.69
N VAL A 45 -4.59 -20.00 1.64
CA VAL A 45 -5.53 -18.88 1.50
C VAL A 45 -4.83 -17.56 1.15
N SER A 46 -3.49 -17.53 1.20
CA SER A 46 -2.71 -16.32 0.96
C SER A 46 -2.77 -15.91 -0.50
N TRP A 47 -3.34 -14.75 -0.80
CA TRP A 47 -3.38 -14.27 -2.18
C TRP A 47 -1.98 -13.85 -2.65
N LEU A 48 -1.24 -13.10 -1.83
CA LEU A 48 0.07 -12.58 -2.22
C LEU A 48 1.09 -13.71 -2.35
N GLY A 49 1.09 -14.67 -1.42
CA GLY A 49 1.92 -15.86 -1.49
C GLY A 49 1.65 -16.66 -2.77
N ARG A 50 0.38 -16.94 -3.06
CA ARG A 50 -0.03 -17.65 -4.29
C ARG A 50 0.30 -16.88 -5.57
N PHE A 51 0.24 -15.55 -5.54
CA PHE A 51 0.69 -14.73 -6.66
C PHE A 51 2.19 -14.92 -6.92
N PHE A 52 3.03 -14.87 -5.89
CA PHE A 52 4.47 -15.09 -6.05
C PHE A 52 4.81 -16.53 -6.44
N ASP A 53 4.11 -17.52 -5.89
CA ASP A 53 4.30 -18.92 -6.28
C ASP A 53 3.95 -19.15 -7.74
N TYR A 54 2.84 -18.58 -8.21
CA TYR A 54 2.48 -18.62 -9.63
C TYR A 54 3.57 -18.02 -10.51
N LEU A 55 4.16 -16.88 -10.13
CA LEU A 55 5.27 -16.29 -10.89
C LEU A 55 6.53 -17.17 -10.87
N ARG A 56 6.84 -17.85 -9.75
CA ARG A 56 7.98 -18.77 -9.63
C ARG A 56 7.79 -20.01 -10.50
N GLU A 57 6.61 -20.62 -10.47
CA GLU A 57 6.27 -21.81 -11.27
C GLU A 57 6.39 -21.57 -12.78
N HIS A 58 6.27 -20.32 -13.22
CA HIS A 58 6.39 -19.92 -14.62
C HIS A 58 7.75 -19.31 -14.97
N ASP A 59 8.73 -19.34 -14.06
CA ASP A 59 10.05 -18.70 -14.20
C ASP A 59 9.99 -17.18 -14.44
N ARG A 60 8.93 -16.50 -13.96
CA ARG A 60 8.68 -15.05 -14.17
C ARG A 60 8.72 -14.21 -12.90
N ILE A 61 9.18 -14.73 -11.76
CA ILE A 61 9.31 -13.94 -10.53
C ILE A 61 10.21 -12.69 -10.69
N HIS A 62 11.19 -12.75 -11.60
CA HIS A 62 12.07 -11.63 -11.92
C HIS A 62 11.37 -10.43 -12.60
N GLU A 63 10.14 -10.63 -13.08
CA GLU A 63 9.30 -9.57 -13.65
C GLU A 63 8.69 -8.69 -12.56
N PHE A 64 8.71 -9.13 -11.31
CA PHE A 64 8.23 -8.36 -10.17
C PHE A 64 9.34 -7.45 -9.62
N SER A 65 9.22 -6.16 -9.90
CA SER A 65 10.27 -5.17 -9.64
C SER A 65 10.03 -4.32 -8.39
N PHE A 66 8.79 -4.18 -7.92
CA PHE A 66 8.43 -3.48 -6.69
C PHE A 66 7.04 -3.89 -6.21
N LEU A 67 6.82 -3.82 -4.90
CA LEU A 67 5.51 -3.93 -4.28
C LEU A 67 4.89 -2.54 -4.17
N SER A 68 3.58 -2.42 -4.44
CA SER A 68 2.82 -1.19 -4.21
C SER A 68 1.53 -1.43 -3.45
N PHE A 69 1.21 -0.52 -2.53
CA PHE A 69 -0.03 -0.51 -1.75
C PHE A 69 -0.40 0.92 -1.32
N GLU A 70 -1.61 1.07 -0.82
CA GLU A 70 -2.18 2.30 -0.32
C GLU A 70 -2.30 2.25 1.21
N HIS A 71 -2.18 3.40 1.85
CA HIS A 71 -2.23 3.50 3.30
C HIS A 71 -3.22 4.57 3.77
N TYR A 72 -4.39 4.12 4.24
CA TYR A 72 -5.47 4.94 4.77
C TYR A 72 -5.95 4.36 6.12
N PRO A 73 -5.16 4.49 7.19
CA PRO A 73 -5.29 3.66 8.38
C PRO A 73 -6.50 3.98 9.25
N TYR A 74 -7.13 5.15 9.09
CA TYR A 74 -8.22 5.59 9.97
C TYR A 74 -9.48 5.97 9.21
N GLU A 75 -10.61 5.60 9.83
CA GLU A 75 -11.91 6.12 9.44
C GLU A 75 -11.92 7.64 9.62
N SER A 76 -12.30 8.35 8.56
CA SER A 76 -12.40 9.81 8.62
C SER A 76 -13.44 10.22 9.66
N CYS A 77 -13.20 11.35 10.34
CA CYS A 77 -14.03 11.85 11.43
C CYS A 77 -13.96 11.08 12.75
N ASN A 78 -13.22 9.96 12.81
CA ASN A 78 -13.07 9.15 14.02
C ASN A 78 -11.61 9.05 14.51
N THR A 79 -10.71 9.86 13.95
CA THR A 79 -9.31 9.91 14.37
C THR A 79 -9.15 10.59 15.72
N SER A 80 -8.26 10.06 16.56
CA SER A 80 -7.93 10.55 17.89
C SER A 80 -6.43 10.73 18.06
N TRP A 81 -6.02 11.49 19.08
CA TRP A 81 -4.61 11.62 19.45
C TRP A 81 -3.94 10.28 19.82
N ASN A 82 -4.72 9.29 20.26
CA ASN A 82 -4.18 7.97 20.59
C ASN A 82 -3.70 7.20 19.34
N ASP A 83 -4.23 7.53 18.18
CA ASP A 83 -3.90 6.87 16.93
C ASP A 83 -2.45 7.14 16.51
N LEU A 84 -1.90 8.31 16.86
CA LEU A 84 -0.48 8.61 16.65
C LEU A 84 0.45 7.56 17.26
N TYR A 85 0.10 7.02 18.43
CA TYR A 85 0.95 6.02 19.09
C TYR A 85 0.90 4.65 18.41
N ARG A 86 -0.13 4.36 17.62
CA ARG A 86 -0.37 3.04 17.02
C ARG A 86 0.17 2.96 15.60
N GLU A 87 0.23 4.08 14.91
CA GLU A 87 0.63 4.15 13.51
C GLU A 87 2.00 3.49 13.22
N PRO A 88 3.07 3.72 14.00
CA PRO A 88 4.36 3.09 13.72
C PRO A 88 4.31 1.56 13.80
N GLU A 89 3.52 1.01 14.71
CA GLU A 89 3.33 -0.44 14.85
C GLU A 89 2.51 -1.00 13.68
N HIS A 90 1.47 -0.28 13.26
CA HIS A 90 0.62 -0.68 12.13
C HIS A 90 1.41 -0.79 10.83
N ILE A 91 2.16 0.24 10.44
CA ILE A 91 2.93 0.20 9.18
C ILE A 91 4.07 -0.82 9.23
N ALA A 92 4.70 -1.01 10.40
CA ALA A 92 5.69 -2.05 10.60
C ALA A 92 5.10 -3.45 10.40
N HIS A 93 3.91 -3.69 10.96
CA HIS A 93 3.19 -4.94 10.80
C HIS A 93 2.87 -5.23 9.33
N ILE A 94 2.28 -4.27 8.60
CA ILE A 94 1.94 -4.41 7.17
C ILE A 94 3.16 -4.84 6.35
N ILE A 95 4.29 -4.15 6.52
CA ILE A 95 5.53 -4.45 5.79
C ILE A 95 6.04 -5.84 6.15
N GLN A 96 5.92 -6.24 7.42
CA GLN A 96 6.34 -7.57 7.86
C GLN A 96 5.45 -8.66 7.26
N THR A 97 4.13 -8.45 7.20
CA THR A 97 3.18 -9.37 6.57
C THR A 97 3.57 -9.63 5.12
N TYR A 98 3.83 -8.60 4.32
CA TYR A 98 4.25 -8.80 2.94
C TYR A 98 5.55 -9.61 2.80
N LYS A 99 6.51 -9.43 3.72
CA LYS A 99 7.74 -10.24 3.75
C LYS A 99 7.43 -11.70 4.09
N ASP A 100 6.56 -11.92 5.07
CA ASP A 100 6.14 -13.24 5.52
C ASP A 100 5.35 -14.00 4.44
N ASP A 101 4.60 -13.27 3.60
CA ASP A 101 3.89 -13.79 2.42
C ASP A 101 4.82 -14.06 1.22
N GLY A 102 6.13 -13.96 1.41
CA GLY A 102 7.12 -14.37 0.43
C GLY A 102 7.51 -13.30 -0.59
N LEU A 103 7.35 -12.01 -0.26
CA LEU A 103 7.94 -10.91 -1.04
C LEU A 103 9.43 -11.18 -1.30
N PRO A 104 9.91 -11.11 -2.56
CA PRO A 104 11.31 -11.37 -2.84
C PRO A 104 12.25 -10.42 -2.06
N PRO A 105 13.39 -10.92 -1.56
CA PRO A 105 14.33 -10.09 -0.81
C PRO A 105 14.78 -8.85 -1.61
N ASN A 106 14.96 -7.72 -0.92
CA ASN A 106 15.38 -6.44 -1.49
C ASN A 106 14.40 -5.84 -2.53
N THR A 107 13.18 -6.35 -2.63
CA THR A 107 12.15 -5.72 -3.47
C THR A 107 11.77 -4.35 -2.89
N PRO A 108 11.83 -3.25 -3.67
CA PRO A 108 11.31 -1.95 -3.26
C PRO A 108 9.84 -2.04 -2.84
N ILE A 109 9.47 -1.34 -1.77
CA ILE A 109 8.12 -1.29 -1.22
C ILE A 109 7.64 0.16 -1.28
N PHE A 110 6.63 0.41 -2.10
CA PHE A 110 6.08 1.74 -2.31
C PHE A 110 4.70 1.86 -1.70
N VAL A 111 4.50 2.90 -0.92
CA VAL A 111 3.16 3.37 -0.57
C VAL A 111 2.76 4.35 -1.66
N THR A 112 1.99 3.88 -2.64
CA THR A 112 1.63 4.63 -3.86
C THR A 112 0.48 5.60 -3.66
N GLU A 113 -0.25 5.45 -2.56
CA GLU A 113 -1.27 6.40 -2.13
C GLU A 113 -1.32 6.44 -0.61
N VAL A 114 -1.27 7.63 0.00
CA VAL A 114 -1.35 7.74 1.46
C VAL A 114 -2.02 9.02 1.91
N ASN A 115 -2.88 8.87 2.90
CA ASN A 115 -3.31 9.94 3.79
C ASN A 115 -3.83 9.35 5.11
N LEU A 116 -4.10 10.20 6.10
CA LEU A 116 -4.58 9.75 7.41
C LEU A 116 -5.99 9.11 7.32
N GLY A 117 -6.77 9.46 6.29
CA GLY A 117 -8.06 8.84 5.97
C GLY A 117 -8.54 9.21 4.56
N ALA A 118 -9.60 8.54 4.09
CA ALA A 118 -10.10 8.63 2.72
C ALA A 118 -11.33 9.56 2.55
N SER A 119 -11.52 10.58 3.40
CA SER A 119 -12.63 11.55 3.28
C SER A 119 -12.25 12.89 3.87
N VAL A 120 -13.02 13.95 3.56
CA VAL A 120 -12.72 15.32 4.00
C VAL A 120 -12.60 15.41 5.52
N SER A 121 -11.45 15.87 6.01
CA SER A 121 -11.18 15.98 7.45
C SER A 121 -10.35 17.21 7.79
N GLU A 122 -10.61 17.82 8.95
CA GLU A 122 -9.74 18.85 9.52
C GLU A 122 -8.36 18.30 9.90
N ALA A 123 -8.26 17.00 10.18
CA ALA A 123 -7.01 16.38 10.62
C ALA A 123 -5.88 16.58 9.60
N PHE A 124 -6.19 16.67 8.30
CA PHE A 124 -5.20 16.85 7.24
C PHE A 124 -4.64 18.27 7.15
N VAL A 125 -5.33 19.25 7.74
CA VAL A 125 -4.94 20.67 7.74
C VAL A 125 -4.63 21.19 9.15
N ASP A 126 -4.48 20.29 10.12
CA ASP A 126 -4.14 20.59 11.50
C ASP A 126 -2.82 19.87 11.93
N ILE A 127 -2.28 20.25 13.09
CA ILE A 127 -1.04 19.73 13.65
C ILE A 127 -1.06 18.21 13.83
N MET A 128 -2.23 17.62 14.06
CA MET A 128 -2.41 16.18 14.16
C MET A 128 -1.92 15.46 12.88
N GLY A 129 -2.38 15.90 11.70
CA GLY A 129 -1.95 15.31 10.42
C GLY A 129 -0.46 15.54 10.15
N GLY A 130 0.08 16.69 10.55
CA GLY A 130 1.51 16.97 10.46
C GLY A 130 2.37 16.04 11.33
N LEU A 131 1.93 15.75 12.56
CA LEU A 131 2.61 14.81 13.47
C LEU A 131 2.50 13.38 12.97
N TRP A 132 1.30 12.96 12.56
CA TRP A 132 1.08 11.64 11.97
C TRP A 132 1.97 11.42 10.75
N TRP A 133 2.00 12.37 9.81
CA TRP A 133 2.82 12.29 8.61
C TRP A 133 4.31 12.07 8.92
N ALA A 134 4.84 12.82 9.90
CA ALA A 134 6.23 12.72 10.29
C ALA A 134 6.56 11.34 10.91
N ASP A 135 5.71 10.87 11.82
CA ASP A 135 5.94 9.61 12.55
C ASP A 135 5.75 8.40 11.62
N TYR A 136 4.64 8.35 10.88
CA TYR A 136 4.36 7.35 9.86
C TYR A 136 5.49 7.24 8.83
N THR A 137 5.92 8.36 8.25
CA THR A 137 6.96 8.36 7.21
C THR A 137 8.28 7.84 7.77
N GLY A 138 8.62 8.20 9.01
CA GLY A 138 9.79 7.67 9.71
C GLY A 138 9.70 6.16 9.90
N ALA A 139 8.56 5.68 10.39
CA ALA A 139 8.32 4.26 10.63
C ALA A 139 8.33 3.43 9.33
N LEU A 140 7.72 3.94 8.25
CA LEU A 140 7.74 3.31 6.92
C LEU A 140 9.17 3.02 6.47
N PHE A 141 10.03 4.05 6.47
CA PHE A 141 11.42 3.89 6.03
C PHE A 141 12.26 3.06 7.01
N ALA A 142 12.02 3.16 8.31
CA ALA A 142 12.70 2.35 9.31
C ALA A 142 12.42 0.83 9.15
N ASN A 143 11.26 0.47 8.62
CA ASN A 143 10.83 -0.94 8.47
C ASN A 143 11.05 -1.51 7.06
N GLY A 144 11.61 -0.72 6.13
CA GLY A 144 12.01 -1.18 4.80
C GLY A 144 11.12 -0.71 3.64
N GLY A 145 10.17 0.21 3.90
CA GLY A 145 9.58 1.00 2.83
C GLY A 145 10.65 1.79 2.08
N THR A 146 10.44 2.03 0.79
CA THR A 146 11.42 2.71 -0.08
C THR A 146 10.84 3.86 -0.89
N GLY A 147 9.52 4.05 -0.87
CA GLY A 147 8.85 5.18 -1.52
C GLY A 147 7.52 5.49 -0.83
N ASN A 148 7.22 6.77 -0.71
CA ASN A 148 6.00 7.28 -0.07
C ASN A 148 5.40 8.40 -0.92
N TYR A 149 4.17 8.22 -1.41
CA TYR A 149 3.53 9.12 -2.35
C TYR A 149 2.25 9.68 -1.75
N PHE A 150 2.35 10.91 -1.23
CA PHE A 150 1.22 11.60 -0.59
C PHE A 150 0.10 11.85 -1.59
N PHE A 151 -1.09 11.40 -1.25
CA PHE A 151 -2.27 11.64 -2.06
C PHE A 151 -2.89 12.98 -1.66
N HIS A 152 -2.63 14.00 -2.48
CA HIS A 152 -3.21 15.35 -2.36
C HIS A 152 -3.19 16.16 -3.66
N TYR A 153 -2.88 15.54 -4.82
CA TYR A 153 -2.75 16.27 -6.09
C TYR A 153 -4.08 16.53 -6.81
N ILE A 154 -5.21 16.48 -6.09
CA ILE A 154 -6.46 17.03 -6.58
C ILE A 154 -6.56 18.44 -6.00
N PRO A 155 -6.48 19.53 -6.80
CA PRO A 155 -6.63 20.90 -6.30
C PRO A 155 -8.07 21.13 -5.83
N GLY A 156 -8.39 20.59 -4.66
CA GLY A 156 -9.64 20.77 -3.94
C GLY A 156 -9.57 22.04 -3.11
N ARG A 157 -10.68 22.78 -3.07
CA ARG A 157 -10.83 23.84 -2.07
C ARG A 157 -11.04 23.21 -0.70
N LEU A 158 -10.69 23.94 0.35
CA LEU A 158 -11.20 23.61 1.68
C LEU A 158 -12.72 23.51 1.61
N SER A 159 -13.26 22.44 2.20
CA SER A 159 -14.69 22.17 2.28
C SER A 159 -15.06 21.76 3.69
N ARG A 160 -16.36 21.82 4.00
CA ARG A 160 -16.86 21.37 5.30
C ARG A 160 -16.83 19.85 5.34
N GLY A 161 -16.10 19.30 6.32
CA GLY A 161 -15.98 17.87 6.57
C GLY A 161 -16.66 17.48 7.88
N CYS A 162 -15.92 16.72 8.68
CA CYS A 162 -16.33 16.25 10.00
C CYS A 162 -16.82 17.40 10.91
N ASN A 163 -17.96 17.22 11.59
CA ASN A 163 -18.50 18.21 12.54
C ASN A 163 -18.64 19.66 12.00
N ASP A 164 -18.82 19.81 10.68
CA ASP A 164 -18.83 21.12 9.99
C ASP A 164 -17.51 21.91 10.15
N SER A 165 -16.38 21.25 10.40
CA SER A 165 -15.07 21.90 10.38
C SER A 165 -14.49 22.00 8.97
N TRP A 166 -13.55 22.93 8.78
CA TRP A 166 -12.87 23.09 7.49
C TRP A 166 -11.78 22.05 7.35
N GLY A 167 -11.78 21.32 6.23
CA GLY A 167 -10.79 20.32 5.91
C GLY A 167 -10.48 20.22 4.42
N SER A 168 -9.61 19.29 4.07
CA SER A 168 -9.35 18.86 2.69
C SER A 168 -9.72 17.39 2.53
N PHE A 169 -9.96 16.94 1.31
CA PHE A 169 -9.99 15.51 0.96
C PHE A 169 -8.58 15.09 0.62
N GLY A 170 -8.11 14.01 1.26
CA GLY A 170 -6.76 13.48 1.11
C GLY A 170 -5.77 14.62 1.07
#